data_AF-A0A7W8KMI8-F1
#
_entry.id   AF-A0A7W8KMI8-F1
#
_cell.length_a   1.000
_cell.length_b   1.000
_cell.length_c   1.000
_cell.angle_alpha   90.00
_cell.angle_beta   90.00
_cell.angle_gamma   90.00
#
_symmetry.space_group_name_H-M   'P 1'
#
loop_
_entity.id
_entity.type
_entity.pdbx_description
1 polymer ?
#
loop_
_entity_poly.entity_id
_entity_poly.type
_entity_poly.pdbx_seq_one_letter_code
_entity_poly.pdbx_strand_id
1 'polypeptide(L)'
;MRIGAGFGARAGKREVIDVAEMKKPDRRLDQLLHVRKQRLSRLERERNEARQAWREIRQQLSGKKQDWRQLQSRAQSEWMSARAAFFSMGLTNADFKRAKSVYERMKLEAGEMRLACLALARTCRQAGTAFFAARDRVQGANKQQEKLTVLRDEMKALALAQNAEA
;
A
#
# COMPACT_ATOMS: atom_id res chain seq x y z
N MET A 1 -1.44 -58.19 -74.46
CA MET A 1 -0.11 -57.80 -73.94
C MET A 1 -0.08 -56.28 -73.78
N ARG A 2 0.13 -55.80 -72.56
CA ARG A 2 0.25 -54.37 -72.19
C ARG A 2 1.70 -54.05 -71.87
N ILE A 3 2.27 -53.01 -72.49
CA ILE A 3 3.36 -52.16 -71.99
C ILE A 3 3.12 -50.82 -72.71
N GLY A 4 2.78 -49.68 -72.12
CA GLY A 4 3.12 -49.12 -70.82
C GLY A 4 3.70 -47.73 -71.08
N ALA A 5 2.86 -46.77 -71.46
CA ALA A 5 3.26 -45.39 -71.73
C ALA A 5 3.72 -44.72 -70.42
N GLY A 6 5.02 -44.46 -70.31
CA GLY A 6 5.63 -43.81 -69.16
C GLY A 6 5.28 -42.33 -69.10
N PHE A 7 4.31 -41.97 -68.25
CA PHE A 7 4.12 -40.62 -67.74
C PHE A 7 5.22 -40.30 -66.71
N GLY A 8 5.91 -39.16 -66.88
CA GLY A 8 6.71 -38.58 -65.81
C GLY A 8 7.93 -37.79 -66.28
N ALA A 9 7.72 -36.55 -66.77
CA ALA A 9 8.79 -35.57 -66.78
C ALA A 9 9.26 -35.34 -65.34
N ARG A 10 10.56 -35.53 -65.09
CA ARG A 10 11.16 -35.39 -63.75
C ARG A 10 10.86 -34.00 -63.19
N ALA A 11 10.21 -33.95 -62.03
CA ALA A 11 10.06 -32.72 -61.27
C ALA A 11 11.45 -32.11 -61.05
N GLY A 12 11.62 -30.84 -61.44
CA GLY A 12 12.86 -30.09 -61.24
C GLY A 12 13.29 -30.20 -59.77
N LYS A 13 14.57 -30.55 -59.56
CA LYS A 13 15.16 -30.62 -58.23
C LYS A 13 14.98 -29.25 -57.58
N ARG A 14 14.22 -29.20 -56.48
CA ARG A 14 14.16 -28.00 -55.62
C ARG A 14 15.55 -27.83 -55.02
N GLU A 15 16.22 -26.73 -55.35
CA GLU A 15 17.44 -26.36 -54.64
C GLU A 15 17.08 -26.14 -53.17
N VAL A 16 17.78 -26.85 -52.29
CA VAL A 16 17.65 -26.64 -50.84
C VAL A 16 18.32 -25.30 -50.57
N ILE A 17 17.51 -24.25 -50.48
CA ILE A 17 17.97 -22.96 -49.97
C ILE A 17 18.31 -23.21 -48.51
N ASP A 18 19.59 -23.12 -48.16
CA ASP A 18 20.05 -23.06 -46.77
C ASP A 18 19.54 -21.74 -46.18
N VAL A 19 18.30 -21.76 -45.70
CA VAL A 19 17.73 -20.66 -44.93
C VAL A 19 18.47 -20.67 -43.60
N ALA A 20 19.28 -19.63 -43.34
CA ALA A 20 19.96 -19.48 -42.06
C ALA A 20 18.93 -19.59 -40.93
N GLU A 21 19.07 -20.60 -40.07
CA GLU A 21 18.14 -20.81 -38.96
C GLU A 21 18.13 -19.57 -38.05
N MET A 22 16.94 -19.05 -37.73
CA MET A 22 16.80 -17.94 -36.80
C MET A 22 17.51 -18.27 -35.48
N LYS A 23 18.43 -17.39 -35.07
CA LYS A 23 19.05 -17.48 -33.74
C LYS A 23 17.98 -17.50 -32.65
N LYS A 24 18.06 -18.48 -31.74
CA LYS A 24 17.11 -18.60 -30.63
C LYS A 24 17.10 -17.31 -29.79
N PRO A 25 15.92 -16.73 -29.50
CA PRO A 25 15.83 -15.50 -28.73
C PRO A 25 16.26 -15.72 -27.27
N ASP A 26 17.09 -14.83 -26.73
CA ASP A 26 17.48 -14.86 -25.32
C ASP A 26 16.27 -14.52 -24.42
N ARG A 27 15.86 -15.48 -23.59
CA ARG A 27 14.71 -15.35 -22.68
C ARG A 27 15.08 -14.89 -21.27
N ARG A 28 16.37 -14.67 -20.97
CA ARG A 28 16.84 -14.31 -19.61
C ARG A 28 16.18 -13.03 -19.09
N LEU A 29 16.03 -12.02 -19.95
CA LEU A 29 15.40 -10.75 -19.58
C LEU A 29 13.89 -10.91 -19.32
N ASP A 30 13.19 -11.71 -20.13
CA ASP A 30 11.76 -12.00 -19.92
C ASP A 30 11.53 -12.78 -18.61
N GLN A 31 12.40 -13.73 -18.28
CA GLN A 31 12.37 -14.43 -16.98
C GLN A 31 12.60 -13.49 -15.81
N LEU A 32 13.58 -12.58 -15.92
CA LEU A 32 13.85 -11.56 -14.89
C LEU A 32 12.65 -10.63 -14.70
N LEU A 33 12.04 -10.16 -15.78
CA LEU A 33 10.84 -9.31 -15.75
C LEU A 33 9.66 -10.04 -15.10
N HIS A 34 9.51 -11.34 -15.35
CA HIS A 34 8.46 -12.15 -14.73
C HIS A 34 8.63 -12.25 -13.21
N VAL A 35 9.82 -12.61 -12.74
CA VAL A 35 10.13 -12.69 -11.29
C VAL A 35 9.95 -11.33 -10.61
N ARG A 36 10.41 -10.25 -11.27
CA ARG A 36 10.25 -8.90 -10.72
C ARG A 36 8.79 -8.45 -10.68
N LYS A 37 7.97 -8.80 -11.66
CA LYS A 37 6.52 -8.55 -11.63
C LYS A 37 5.85 -9.23 -10.43
N GLN A 38 6.23 -10.47 -10.12
CA GLN A 38 5.73 -11.17 -8.93
C GLN A 38 6.16 -10.46 -7.63
N ARG A 39 7.45 -10.09 -7.52
CA ARG A 39 7.97 -9.33 -6.37
C ARG A 39 7.29 -7.98 -6.20
N LEU A 40 7.04 -7.27 -7.30
CA LEU A 40 6.31 -6.00 -7.30
C LEU A 40 4.90 -6.18 -6.76
N SER A 41 4.17 -7.20 -7.23
CA SER A 41 2.83 -7.50 -6.72
C SER A 41 2.83 -7.75 -5.20
N ARG A 42 3.86 -8.44 -4.69
CA ARG A 42 4.03 -8.61 -3.23
C ARG A 42 4.26 -7.28 -2.52
N LEU A 43 5.16 -6.42 -3.01
CA LEU A 43 5.41 -5.10 -2.41
C LEU A 43 4.16 -4.21 -2.43
N GLU A 44 3.34 -4.30 -3.47
CA GLU A 44 2.08 -3.57 -3.56
C GLU A 44 1.06 -4.04 -2.51
N ARG A 45 1.00 -5.34 -2.24
CA ARG A 45 0.19 -5.90 -1.14
C ARG A 45 0.70 -5.40 0.22
N GLU A 46 1.99 -5.53 0.49
CA GLU A 46 2.61 -5.04 1.73
C GLU A 46 2.36 -3.54 1.95
N ARG A 47 2.44 -2.72 0.89
CA ARG A 47 2.08 -1.29 0.92
C ARG A 47 0.60 -1.09 1.27
N ASN A 48 -0.29 -1.86 0.66
CA ASN A 48 -1.73 -1.75 0.91
C ASN A 48 -2.10 -2.16 2.34
N GLU A 49 -1.50 -3.23 2.86
CA GLU A 49 -1.64 -3.66 4.25
C GLU A 49 -1.14 -2.58 5.21
N ALA A 50 0.07 -2.03 4.97
CA ALA A 50 0.61 -0.94 5.78
C ALA A 50 -0.28 0.32 5.72
N ARG A 51 -0.86 0.64 4.55
CA ARG A 51 -1.82 1.74 4.40
C ARG A 51 -3.07 1.52 5.24
N GLN A 52 -3.60 0.31 5.20
CA GLN A 52 -4.83 -0.05 5.92
C GLN A 52 -4.60 0.03 7.43
N ALA A 53 -3.51 -0.58 7.93
CA ALA A 53 -3.11 -0.49 9.34
C ALA A 53 -2.93 0.98 9.79
N TRP A 54 -2.26 1.81 8.99
CA TRP A 54 -2.09 3.23 9.30
C TRP A 54 -3.43 3.98 9.37
N ARG A 55 -4.37 3.70 8.46
CA ARG A 55 -5.70 4.31 8.46
C ARG A 55 -6.53 3.91 9.66
N GLU A 56 -6.53 2.63 10.01
CA GLU A 56 -7.23 2.10 11.19
C GLU A 56 -6.75 2.77 12.47
N ILE A 57 -5.42 2.83 12.68
CA ILE A 57 -4.84 3.48 13.85
C ILE A 57 -5.17 4.98 13.86
N ARG A 58 -5.16 5.64 12.70
CA ARG A 58 -5.54 7.06 12.58
C ARG A 58 -7.01 7.29 12.94
N GLN A 59 -7.91 6.40 12.52
CA GLN A 59 -9.33 6.46 12.88
C GLN A 59 -9.52 6.26 14.38
N GLN A 60 -8.87 5.25 14.97
CA GLN A 60 -8.88 5.02 16.41
C GLN A 60 -8.37 6.24 17.19
N LEU A 61 -7.27 6.86 16.74
CA LEU A 61 -6.75 8.08 17.35
C LEU A 61 -7.73 9.25 17.27
N SER A 62 -8.44 9.39 16.15
CA SER A 62 -9.46 10.42 15.99
C SER A 62 -10.61 10.20 16.98
N GLY A 63 -11.11 8.97 17.08
CA GLY A 63 -12.15 8.60 18.03
C GLY A 63 -11.73 8.88 19.48
N LYS A 64 -10.57 8.37 19.90
CA LYS A 64 -10.05 8.59 21.27
C LYS A 64 -9.85 10.06 21.60
N LYS A 65 -9.39 10.89 20.64
CA LYS A 65 -9.29 12.33 20.84
C LYS A 65 -10.65 13.00 20.99
N GLN A 66 -11.65 12.55 20.25
CA GLN A 66 -13.01 13.05 20.37
C GLN A 66 -13.59 12.69 21.74
N ASP A 67 -13.46 11.44 22.16
CA ASP A 67 -13.92 10.98 23.48
C ASP A 67 -13.25 11.79 24.61
N TRP A 68 -11.93 12.01 24.52
CA TRP A 68 -11.20 12.83 25.48
C TRP A 68 -11.73 14.28 25.56
N ARG A 69 -11.98 14.92 24.41
CA ARG A 69 -12.53 16.29 24.36
C ARG A 69 -13.94 16.33 24.94
N GLN A 70 -14.77 15.33 24.66
CA GLN A 70 -16.12 15.23 25.19
C GLN A 70 -16.10 15.07 26.71
N LEU A 71 -15.25 14.18 27.24
CA LEU A 71 -15.10 14.00 28.69
C LEU A 71 -14.61 15.30 29.37
N GLN A 72 -13.63 15.98 28.76
CA GLN A 72 -13.13 17.25 29.28
C GLN A 72 -14.22 18.33 29.30
N SER A 73 -14.97 18.47 28.20
CA SER A 73 -16.07 19.42 28.09
C SER A 73 -17.18 19.11 29.09
N ARG A 74 -17.53 17.83 29.26
CA ARG A 74 -18.52 17.38 30.24
C ARG A 74 -18.07 17.68 31.66
N ALA A 75 -16.83 17.35 32.02
CA ALA A 75 -16.28 17.64 33.35
C ALA A 75 -16.33 19.14 33.66
N GLN A 76 -15.97 19.98 32.69
CA GLN A 76 -16.02 21.43 32.84
C GLN A 76 -17.46 21.93 32.98
N SER A 77 -18.40 21.42 32.17
CA SER A 77 -19.81 21.80 32.23
C SER A 77 -20.43 21.43 33.58
N GLU A 78 -20.22 20.20 34.05
CA GLU A 78 -20.71 19.74 35.36
C GLU A 78 -20.13 20.58 36.50
N TRP A 79 -18.83 20.91 36.43
CA TRP A 79 -18.20 21.77 37.43
C TRP A 79 -18.75 23.19 37.45
N MET A 80 -18.95 23.80 36.28
CA MET A 80 -19.51 25.14 36.17
C MET A 80 -20.96 25.18 36.65
N SER A 81 -21.76 24.17 36.31
CA SER A 81 -23.14 24.03 36.79
C SER A 81 -23.19 23.90 38.31
N ALA A 82 -22.33 23.06 38.91
CA ALA A 82 -22.27 22.89 40.36
C ALA A 82 -21.83 24.18 41.07
N ARG A 83 -20.87 24.93 40.51
CA ARG A 83 -20.47 26.25 41.03
C ARG A 83 -21.63 27.24 40.97
N ALA A 84 -22.30 27.36 39.84
CA ALA A 84 -23.43 28.28 39.68
C ALA A 84 -24.57 27.95 40.66
N ALA A 85 -24.90 26.66 40.81
CA ALA A 85 -25.93 26.21 41.75
C ALA A 85 -25.54 26.45 43.22
N PHE A 86 -24.26 26.28 43.57
CA PHE A 86 -23.79 26.60 44.93
C PHE A 86 -23.85 28.11 45.22
N PHE A 87 -23.40 28.96 44.29
CA PHE A 87 -23.42 30.42 44.49
C PHE A 87 -24.83 31.02 44.45
N SER A 88 -25.79 30.36 43.78
CA SER A 88 -27.21 30.72 43.83
C SER A 88 -27.95 30.11 45.03
N MET A 89 -27.22 29.50 45.98
CA MET A 89 -27.78 28.80 47.14
C MET A 89 -28.74 27.64 46.79
N GLY A 90 -28.68 27.13 45.56
CA GLY A 90 -29.45 25.97 45.09
C GLY A 90 -28.84 24.61 45.45
N LEU A 91 -27.61 24.59 46.00
CA LEU A 91 -26.94 23.40 46.52
C LEU A 91 -26.45 23.60 47.94
N THR A 92 -26.46 22.53 48.73
CA THR A 92 -25.82 22.54 50.05
C THR A 92 -24.29 22.44 49.92
N ASN A 93 -23.59 22.78 51.01
CA ASN A 93 -22.13 22.63 51.08
C ASN A 93 -21.71 21.14 50.92
N ALA A 94 -22.50 20.19 51.42
CA ALA A 94 -22.23 18.77 51.25
C ALA A 94 -22.34 18.36 49.77
N ASP A 95 -23.36 18.83 49.06
CA ASP A 95 -23.56 18.56 47.64
C ASP A 95 -22.45 19.18 46.79
N PHE A 96 -22.03 20.41 47.12
CA PHE A 96 -20.92 21.07 46.42
C PHE A 96 -19.58 20.32 46.62
N LYS A 97 -19.29 19.85 47.83
CA LYS A 97 -18.11 19.01 48.09
C LYS A 97 -18.14 17.70 47.30
N ARG A 98 -19.32 17.08 47.16
CA ARG A 98 -19.52 15.89 46.32
C ARG A 98 -19.31 16.19 44.84
N ALA A 99 -19.86 17.29 44.34
CA ALA A 99 -19.65 17.70 42.95
C ALA A 99 -18.16 17.97 42.65
N LYS A 100 -17.43 18.58 43.60
CA LYS A 100 -15.98 18.77 43.49
C LYS A 100 -15.21 17.45 43.39
N SER A 101 -15.56 16.44 44.19
CA SER A 101 -14.89 15.14 44.14
C SER A 101 -15.17 14.41 42.81
N VAL A 102 -16.40 14.51 42.30
CA VAL A 102 -16.76 14.00 40.96
C VAL A 102 -15.93 14.67 39.87
N TYR A 103 -15.82 16.01 39.90
CA TYR A 103 -15.00 16.76 38.94
C TYR A 103 -13.52 16.35 38.97
N GLU A 104 -12.90 16.25 40.15
CA GLU A 104 -11.49 15.83 40.22
C GLU A 104 -11.29 14.40 39.71
N ARG A 105 -12.25 13.49 39.93
CA ARG A 105 -12.23 12.14 39.34
C ARG A 105 -12.29 12.20 37.82
N MET A 106 -13.22 12.96 37.24
CA MET A 106 -13.33 13.10 35.78
C MET A 106 -12.10 13.75 35.16
N LYS A 107 -11.47 14.69 35.87
CA LYS A 107 -10.23 15.33 35.44
C LYS A 107 -9.06 14.35 35.41
N LEU A 108 -8.96 13.45 36.40
CA LEU A 108 -7.98 12.37 36.40
C LEU A 108 -8.22 11.41 35.22
N GLU A 109 -9.46 10.97 35.03
CA GLU A 109 -9.86 10.12 33.90
C GLU A 109 -9.53 10.75 32.54
N ALA A 110 -9.82 12.05 32.36
CA ALA A 110 -9.43 12.79 31.16
C ALA A 110 -7.90 12.86 30.99
N GLY A 111 -7.14 12.90 32.08
CA GLY A 111 -5.67 12.81 32.08
C GLY A 111 -5.18 11.46 31.57
N GLU A 112 -5.74 10.36 32.07
CA GLU A 112 -5.43 9.00 31.62
C GLU A 112 -5.76 8.80 30.13
N MET A 113 -6.94 9.27 29.70
CA MET A 113 -7.32 9.24 28.28
C MET A 113 -6.37 10.05 27.40
N ARG A 114 -5.87 11.19 27.89
CA ARG A 114 -4.87 11.98 27.16
C ARG A 114 -3.56 11.21 27.00
N LEU A 115 -3.10 10.51 28.03
CA LEU A 115 -1.90 9.66 27.95
C LEU A 115 -2.10 8.53 26.92
N ALA A 116 -3.26 7.89 26.92
CA ALA A 116 -3.62 6.89 25.91
C ALA A 116 -3.61 7.47 24.49
N CYS A 117 -4.16 8.68 24.29
CA CYS A 117 -4.10 9.37 23.01
C CYS A 117 -2.67 9.67 22.55
N LEU A 118 -1.77 10.05 23.48
CA LEU A 118 -0.37 10.33 23.17
C LEU A 118 0.38 9.05 22.79
N ALA A 119 0.13 7.93 23.49
CA ALA A 119 0.67 6.63 23.14
C ALA A 119 0.20 6.21 21.73
N LEU A 120 -1.10 6.28 21.46
CA LEU A 120 -1.67 5.94 20.16
C LEU A 120 -1.18 6.86 19.04
N ALA A 121 -0.91 8.14 19.32
CA ALA A 121 -0.29 9.06 18.36
C ALA A 121 1.16 8.69 18.01
N ARG A 122 1.91 8.05 18.91
CA ARG A 122 3.24 7.50 18.59
C ARG A 122 3.11 6.30 17.67
N THR A 123 2.22 5.36 17.98
CA THR A 123 1.93 4.18 17.14
C THR A 123 1.44 4.59 15.75
N CYS A 124 0.57 5.60 15.66
CA CYS A 124 0.09 6.14 14.39
C CYS A 124 1.22 6.70 13.52
N ARG A 125 2.19 7.38 14.14
CA ARG A 125 3.37 7.89 13.43
C ARG A 125 4.25 6.75 12.94
N GLN A 126 4.49 5.72 13.75
CA GLN A 126 5.27 4.53 13.38
C GLN A 126 4.62 3.75 12.23
N ALA A 127 3.29 3.57 12.27
CA ALA A 127 2.55 2.96 11.17
C ALA A 127 2.64 3.81 9.89
N GLY A 128 2.58 5.13 10.03
CA GLY A 128 2.80 6.07 8.93
C GLY A 128 4.18 5.92 8.30
N THR A 129 5.25 5.88 9.11
CA THR A 129 6.62 5.68 8.60
C THR A 129 6.76 4.35 7.86
N ALA A 130 6.15 3.27 8.35
CA ALA A 130 6.15 1.98 7.67
C ALA A 130 5.43 2.03 6.31
N PHE A 131 4.26 2.68 6.25
CA PHE A 131 3.53 2.88 5.00
C PHE A 131 4.33 3.69 3.97
N PHE A 132 4.92 4.82 4.37
CA PHE A 132 5.71 5.64 3.45
C PHE A 132 6.97 4.91 2.96
N ALA A 133 7.65 4.16 3.83
CA ALA A 133 8.76 3.31 3.42
C ALA A 133 8.33 2.23 2.41
N ALA A 134 7.17 1.57 2.63
CA ALA A 134 6.64 0.59 1.69
C ALA A 134 6.24 1.23 0.35
N ARG A 135 5.66 2.45 0.38
CA ARG A 135 5.35 3.23 -0.82
C ARG A 135 6.62 3.53 -1.63
N ASP A 136 7.70 3.97 -0.97
CA ASP A 136 8.95 4.30 -1.65
C ASP A 136 9.59 3.07 -2.29
N ARG A 137 9.52 1.90 -1.62
CA ARG A 137 9.96 0.62 -2.19
C ARG A 137 9.18 0.25 -3.45
N VAL A 138 7.86 0.40 -3.44
CA VAL A 138 7.01 0.15 -4.63
C VAL A 138 7.36 1.10 -5.76
N GLN A 139 7.54 2.40 -5.47
CA GLN A 139 7.94 3.38 -6.47
C GLN A 139 9.31 3.05 -7.08
N GLY A 140 10.28 2.66 -6.26
CA GLY A 140 11.59 2.21 -6.72
C GLY A 140 11.51 0.96 -7.60
N ALA A 141 10.70 -0.02 -7.20
CA ALA A 141 10.48 -1.24 -7.96
C ALA A 141 9.82 -0.98 -9.32
N ASN A 142 8.81 -0.09 -9.36
CA ASN A 142 8.16 0.31 -10.62
C ASN A 142 9.14 0.96 -11.58
N LYS A 143 9.95 1.92 -11.12
CA LYS A 143 10.97 2.57 -11.95
C LYS A 143 11.96 1.55 -12.52
N GLN A 144 12.36 0.55 -11.74
CA GLN A 144 13.25 -0.51 -12.22
C GLN A 144 12.56 -1.44 -13.24
N GLN A 145 11.28 -1.76 -13.02
CA GLN A 145 10.49 -2.58 -13.94
C GLN A 145 10.28 -1.88 -15.28
N GLU A 146 9.96 -0.59 -15.27
CA GLU A 146 9.83 0.25 -16.47
C GLU A 146 11.13 0.25 -17.28
N LYS A 147 12.28 0.52 -16.63
CA LYS A 147 13.60 0.48 -17.28
C LYS A 147 13.89 -0.85 -17.97
N LEU A 148 13.62 -1.98 -17.30
CA LEU A 148 13.85 -3.30 -17.88
C LEU A 148 12.88 -3.61 -19.03
N THR A 149 11.67 -3.06 -18.98
CA THR A 149 10.68 -3.22 -20.06
C THR A 149 11.12 -2.47 -21.30
N VAL A 150 11.60 -1.23 -21.15
CA VAL A 150 12.19 -0.44 -22.24
C VAL A 150 13.38 -1.18 -22.87
N LEU A 151 14.33 -1.64 -22.05
CA LEU A 151 15.50 -2.40 -22.53
C LEU A 151 15.10 -3.66 -23.31
N ARG A 152 14.07 -4.38 -22.85
CA ARG A 152 13.56 -5.56 -23.57
C ARG A 152 13.02 -5.17 -24.94
N ASP A 153 12.26 -4.08 -25.02
CA ASP A 153 11.64 -3.65 -26.26
C ASP A 153 12.69 -3.14 -27.26
N GLU A 154 13.72 -2.44 -26.79
CA GLU A 154 14.90 -2.06 -27.58
C GLU A 154 15.67 -3.28 -28.10
N MET A 155 15.94 -4.27 -27.25
CA MET A 155 16.62 -5.51 -27.67
C MET A 155 15.81 -6.28 -28.72
N LYS A 156 14.49 -6.32 -28.59
CA LYS A 156 13.60 -6.95 -29.58
C LYS A 156 13.61 -6.18 -30.90
N ALA A 157 13.57 -4.85 -30.85
CA ALA A 157 13.67 -4.01 -32.04
C ALA A 157 15.00 -4.20 -32.77
N LEU A 158 16.12 -4.23 -32.04
CA LEU A 158 17.45 -4.50 -32.61
C LEU A 158 17.55 -5.89 -33.24
N ALA A 159 17.02 -6.92 -32.57
CA ALA A 159 17.01 -8.28 -33.11
C ALA A 159 16.17 -8.39 -34.39
N LEU A 160 15.04 -7.68 -34.47
CA LEU A 160 14.21 -7.63 -35.67
C LEU A 160 14.90 -6.89 -36.82
N ALA A 161 15.59 -5.77 -36.54
CA ALA A 161 16.35 -5.04 -37.54
C ALA A 161 17.49 -5.89 -38.12
N GLN A 162 18.27 -6.57 -37.27
CA GLN A 162 19.36 -7.46 -37.70
C GLN A 162 18.88 -8.64 -38.55
N ASN A 163 17.69 -9.19 -38.25
CA ASN A 163 17.09 -10.27 -39.04
C ASN A 163 16.46 -9.76 -40.37
N ALA A 164 16.21 -8.46 -40.51
CA ALA A 164 15.73 -7.87 -41.76
C ALA A 164 16.87 -7.49 -42.72
N GLU A 165 18.07 -7.28 -42.18
CA GLU A 165 19.31 -6.99 -42.93
C GLU A 165 20.09 -8.25 -43.36
N ALA A 166 19.80 -9.40 -42.73
CA ALA A 166 20.43 -10.70 -42.99
C ALA A 166 19.59 -11.57 -43.95
#